data_AF-A0A0S7XN27-F1
#
_entry.id   AF-A0A0S7XN27-F1
#
_cell.length_a   1.000
_cell.length_b   1.000
_cell.length_c   1.000
_cell.angle_alpha   90.00
_cell.angle_beta   90.00
_cell.angle_gamma   90.00
#
_symmetry.space_group_name_H-M   'P 1'
#
loop_
_entity.id
_entity.type
_entity.pdbx_description
1 polymer ?
#
loop_
_entity_poly.entity_id
_entity_poly.type
_entity_poly.pdbx_seq_one_letter_code
_entity_poly.pdbx_strand_id
1 'polypeptide(L)'
;MVIIFCGIPGSGKSTIARMLEEELKKFGQTKIFISDKVSGRVYRKILKWLKENLDKANYILIDATFYKKEWRDQVLALAGKEAVLIVYLYCKLETCLERNKKRRPSLPERVIYIINREMEKPENPDFSINTDETQPGEAICQILAKIRTRKQNKHFSGFARQIVKNYVSRGRWTPEELKVRNCLISLGYQFEKDFFHNFKVKQPSGYFWLDFFFPRLNLVIEVNSFWHRLGGGPERDKRKLLFLRDKGFKVVELNVKDIHKLSSDVLKASLKEILEH
;
A
#
# COMPACT_ATOMS: atom_id res chain seq x y z
N MET A 1 -16.01 -8.13 -13.20
CA MET A 1 -15.05 -7.02 -13.44
C MET A 1 -13.66 -7.59 -13.46
N VAL A 2 -12.82 -7.16 -14.40
CA VAL A 2 -11.47 -7.64 -14.62
C VAL A 2 -10.48 -6.55 -14.24
N ILE A 3 -9.41 -6.91 -13.54
CA ILE A 3 -8.34 -6.01 -13.11
C ILE A 3 -7.05 -6.59 -13.64
N ILE A 4 -6.37 -5.84 -14.49
CA ILE A 4 -5.05 -6.23 -15.01
C ILE A 4 -3.98 -5.34 -14.41
N PHE A 5 -2.91 -5.97 -13.93
CA PHE A 5 -1.73 -5.28 -13.46
C PHE A 5 -0.71 -5.17 -14.60
N CYS A 6 -0.08 -4.01 -14.74
CA CYS A 6 0.88 -3.74 -15.79
C CYS A 6 2.16 -3.17 -15.17
N GLY A 7 3.33 -3.60 -15.62
CA GLY A 7 4.61 -3.16 -15.03
C GLY A 7 5.70 -4.22 -15.13
N ILE A 8 6.96 -3.78 -15.13
CA ILE A 8 8.11 -4.69 -15.24
C ILE A 8 8.25 -5.61 -14.01
N PRO A 9 8.90 -6.77 -14.10
CA PRO A 9 9.16 -7.60 -12.92
C PRO A 9 9.91 -6.81 -11.82
N GLY A 10 9.47 -6.95 -10.57
CA GLY A 10 9.99 -6.16 -9.44
C GLY A 10 9.20 -4.89 -9.12
N SER A 11 8.27 -4.46 -9.99
CA SER A 11 7.48 -3.23 -9.78
C SER A 11 6.37 -3.32 -8.72
N GLY A 12 6.27 -4.42 -7.96
CA GLY A 12 5.30 -4.56 -6.88
C GLY A 12 3.90 -5.10 -7.25
N LYS A 13 3.65 -5.43 -8.53
CA LYS A 13 2.36 -5.99 -9.00
C LYS A 13 1.84 -7.14 -8.15
N SER A 14 2.64 -8.19 -7.95
CA SER A 14 2.22 -9.38 -7.20
C SER A 14 1.85 -9.09 -5.75
N THR A 15 2.52 -8.12 -5.13
CA THR A 15 2.19 -7.66 -3.78
C THR A 15 0.81 -7.01 -3.76
N ILE A 16 0.57 -6.05 -4.67
CA ILE A 16 -0.72 -5.37 -4.78
C ILE A 16 -1.83 -6.33 -5.19
N ALA A 17 -1.57 -7.25 -6.13
CA ALA A 17 -2.55 -8.21 -6.61
C ALA A 17 -3.06 -9.14 -5.50
N ARG A 18 -2.16 -9.66 -4.65
CA ARG A 18 -2.54 -10.52 -3.52
C ARG A 18 -3.29 -9.76 -2.43
N MET A 19 -2.78 -8.60 -2.04
CA MET A 19 -3.48 -7.76 -1.05
C MET A 19 -4.86 -7.33 -1.55
N LEU A 20 -4.99 -7.00 -2.83
CA LEU A 20 -6.27 -6.65 -3.43
C LEU A 20 -7.22 -7.84 -3.50
N GLU A 21 -6.70 -9.04 -3.81
CA GLU A 21 -7.49 -10.28 -3.80
C GLU A 21 -8.10 -10.54 -2.42
N GLU A 22 -7.31 -10.41 -1.36
CA GLU A 22 -7.76 -10.59 0.02
C GLU A 22 -8.90 -9.62 0.38
N GLU A 23 -8.79 -8.36 -0.03
CA GLU A 23 -9.84 -7.37 0.18
C GLU A 23 -11.09 -7.68 -0.67
N LEU A 24 -10.93 -8.02 -1.94
CA LEU A 24 -12.05 -8.27 -2.86
C LEU A 24 -12.83 -9.55 -2.54
N LYS A 25 -12.18 -10.58 -2.01
CA LYS A 25 -12.83 -11.82 -1.54
C LYS A 25 -13.91 -11.55 -0.48
N LYS A 26 -13.77 -10.48 0.30
CA LYS A 26 -14.78 -10.07 1.31
C LYS A 26 -16.08 -9.57 0.68
N PHE A 27 -16.06 -9.22 -0.61
CA PHE A 27 -17.18 -8.58 -1.31
C PHE A 27 -17.73 -9.40 -2.48
N GLY A 28 -17.15 -10.57 -2.76
CA GLY A 28 -17.61 -11.43 -3.83
C GLY A 28 -16.58 -12.46 -4.27
N GLN A 29 -17.04 -13.41 -5.07
CA GLN A 29 -16.20 -14.44 -5.64
C GLN A 29 -15.09 -13.79 -6.47
N THR A 30 -13.86 -14.08 -6.08
CA THR A 30 -12.66 -13.49 -6.67
C THR A 30 -11.77 -14.60 -7.20
N LYS A 31 -11.23 -14.44 -8.41
CA LYS A 31 -10.25 -15.34 -9.00
C LYS A 31 -9.02 -14.56 -9.42
N ILE A 32 -7.84 -15.14 -9.20
CA ILE A 32 -6.57 -14.54 -9.60
C ILE A 32 -5.81 -15.48 -10.54
N PHE A 33 -5.18 -14.92 -11.57
CA PHE A 33 -4.20 -15.59 -12.40
C PHE A 33 -2.85 -14.91 -12.23
N ILE A 34 -1.82 -15.68 -11.90
CA ILE A 34 -0.47 -15.17 -11.63
C ILE A 34 0.50 -15.78 -12.63
N SER A 35 1.27 -14.94 -13.31
CA SER A 35 2.38 -15.41 -14.15
C SER A 35 3.51 -14.39 -14.28
N ASP A 36 4.72 -14.83 -13.97
CA ASP A 36 5.94 -14.05 -14.18
C ASP A 36 6.57 -14.26 -15.57
N LYS A 37 6.00 -15.15 -16.39
CA LYS A 37 6.54 -15.49 -17.69
C LYS A 37 5.93 -14.58 -18.76
N VAL A 38 6.79 -13.99 -19.59
CA VAL A 38 6.37 -13.14 -20.71
C VAL A 38 6.58 -13.90 -22.01
N SER A 39 5.50 -14.41 -22.60
CA SER A 39 5.52 -15.04 -23.93
C SER A 39 4.10 -15.08 -24.52
N GLY A 40 3.98 -15.09 -25.85
CA GLY A 40 2.67 -15.19 -26.51
C GLY A 40 1.90 -16.46 -26.15
N ARG A 41 2.58 -17.57 -25.80
CA ARG A 41 1.92 -18.78 -25.30
C ARG A 41 1.29 -18.56 -23.92
N VAL A 42 1.94 -17.80 -23.04
CA VAL A 42 1.40 -17.45 -21.71
C VAL A 42 0.21 -16.52 -21.86
N TYR A 43 0.28 -15.50 -22.70
CA TYR A 43 -0.86 -14.60 -22.91
C TYR A 43 -2.06 -15.31 -23.54
N ARG A 44 -1.86 -16.25 -24.47
CA ARG A 44 -2.95 -17.11 -24.96
C ARG A 44 -3.59 -17.94 -23.84
N LYS A 45 -2.79 -18.46 -22.90
CA LYS A 45 -3.33 -19.16 -21.71
C LYS A 45 -4.11 -18.22 -20.79
N ILE A 46 -3.60 -17.00 -20.55
CA ILE A 46 -4.29 -15.97 -19.78
C ILE A 46 -5.66 -15.66 -20.40
N LEU A 47 -5.71 -15.42 -21.71
CA LEU A 47 -6.95 -15.08 -22.41
C LEU A 47 -7.95 -16.24 -22.39
N LYS A 48 -7.48 -17.48 -22.60
CA LYS A 48 -8.33 -18.68 -22.46
C LYS A 48 -8.90 -18.80 -21.04
N TRP A 49 -8.04 -18.67 -20.03
CA TRP A 49 -8.46 -18.73 -18.63
C TRP A 49 -9.43 -17.60 -18.28
N LEU A 50 -9.19 -16.37 -18.77
CA LEU A 50 -10.10 -15.25 -18.58
C LEU A 50 -11.48 -15.58 -19.15
N LYS A 51 -11.54 -16.02 -20.41
CA LYS A 51 -12.81 -16.42 -21.07
C LYS A 51 -13.59 -17.46 -20.25
N GLU A 52 -12.90 -18.47 -19.72
CA GLU A 52 -13.53 -19.54 -18.93
C GLU A 52 -14.03 -19.09 -17.55
N ASN A 53 -13.64 -17.90 -17.08
CA ASN A 53 -13.92 -17.40 -15.74
C ASN A 53 -14.73 -16.10 -15.68
N LEU A 54 -14.97 -15.42 -16.82
CA LEU A 54 -15.70 -14.15 -16.87
C LEU A 54 -17.06 -14.20 -16.13
N ASP A 55 -17.80 -15.29 -16.30
CA ASP A 55 -19.13 -15.47 -15.69
C ASP A 55 -19.10 -16.21 -14.35
N LYS A 56 -17.90 -16.57 -13.85
CA LYS A 56 -17.71 -17.41 -12.65
C LYS A 56 -17.13 -16.65 -11.46
N ALA A 57 -16.98 -15.33 -11.57
CA ALA A 57 -16.42 -14.50 -10.51
C ALA A 57 -16.89 -13.04 -10.63
N ASN A 58 -17.12 -12.39 -9.50
CA ASN A 58 -17.39 -10.96 -9.45
C ASN A 58 -16.14 -10.14 -9.82
N TYR A 59 -14.97 -10.64 -9.40
CA TYR A 59 -13.67 -10.00 -9.57
C TYR A 59 -12.65 -10.99 -10.16
N ILE A 60 -11.98 -10.58 -11.22
CA ILE A 60 -10.91 -11.36 -11.85
C ILE A 60 -9.65 -10.50 -11.86
N LEU A 61 -8.58 -10.98 -11.23
CA LEU A 61 -7.30 -10.30 -11.18
C LEU A 61 -6.30 -11.04 -12.06
N ILE A 62 -5.53 -10.32 -12.86
CA ILE A 62 -4.47 -10.89 -13.67
C ILE A 62 -3.15 -10.21 -13.33
N ASP A 63 -2.34 -10.89 -12.52
CA ASP A 63 -0.98 -10.50 -12.16
C ASP A 63 -0.01 -11.05 -13.21
N ALA A 64 0.20 -10.25 -14.25
CA ALA A 64 1.18 -10.48 -15.30
C ALA A 64 1.85 -9.15 -15.68
N THR A 65 2.84 -9.18 -16.56
CA THR A 65 3.56 -7.95 -16.94
C THR A 65 2.72 -7.04 -17.86
N PHE A 66 1.93 -7.62 -18.77
CA PHE A 66 1.16 -6.90 -19.80
C PHE A 66 1.96 -5.79 -20.51
N TYR A 67 3.18 -6.13 -20.93
CA TYR A 67 4.17 -5.19 -21.47
C TYR A 67 3.83 -4.62 -22.85
N LYS A 68 3.02 -5.30 -23.66
CA LYS A 68 2.57 -4.82 -24.97
C LYS A 68 1.09 -4.45 -24.97
N LYS A 69 0.75 -3.43 -25.76
CA LYS A 69 -0.60 -2.93 -26.00
C LYS A 69 -1.52 -4.02 -26.56
N GLU A 70 -1.02 -4.84 -27.47
CA GLU A 70 -1.78 -5.94 -28.09
C GLU A 70 -2.44 -6.89 -27.07
N TRP A 71 -1.77 -7.17 -25.94
CA TRP A 71 -2.28 -8.07 -24.92
C TRP A 71 -3.34 -7.40 -24.04
N ARG A 72 -3.19 -6.09 -23.80
CA ARG A 72 -4.17 -5.29 -23.06
C ARG A 72 -5.44 -5.13 -23.91
N ASP A 73 -5.28 -4.84 -25.20
CA ASP A 73 -6.38 -4.70 -26.16
C ASP A 73 -7.18 -6.01 -26.28
N GLN A 74 -6.51 -7.17 -26.31
CA GLN A 74 -7.20 -8.46 -26.30
C GLN A 74 -8.01 -8.72 -25.03
N VAL A 75 -7.53 -8.29 -23.86
CA VAL A 75 -8.31 -8.36 -22.62
C VAL A 75 -9.52 -7.43 -22.68
N LEU A 76 -9.33 -6.19 -23.18
CA LEU A 76 -10.41 -5.22 -23.35
C LEU A 76 -11.48 -5.71 -24.32
N ALA A 77 -11.08 -6.32 -25.45
CA ALA A 77 -12.00 -6.88 -26.43
C ALA A 77 -12.79 -8.07 -25.86
N LEU A 78 -12.16 -8.90 -25.04
CA LEU A 78 -12.78 -10.09 -24.47
C LEU A 78 -13.74 -9.77 -23.30
N ALA A 79 -13.35 -8.88 -22.40
CA ALA A 79 -14.10 -8.56 -21.19
C ALA A 79 -15.01 -7.34 -21.32
N GLY A 80 -14.79 -6.50 -22.34
CA GLY A 80 -15.44 -5.20 -22.52
C GLY A 80 -14.69 -4.09 -21.78
N LYS A 81 -14.46 -2.96 -22.46
CA LYS A 81 -13.67 -1.83 -21.96
C LYS A 81 -14.15 -1.32 -20.59
N GLU A 82 -15.46 -1.20 -20.40
CA GLU A 82 -16.06 -0.71 -19.14
C GLU A 82 -15.91 -1.69 -17.96
N ALA A 83 -15.70 -2.98 -18.24
CA ALA A 83 -15.54 -4.01 -17.23
C ALA A 83 -14.08 -4.26 -16.83
N VAL A 84 -13.11 -3.64 -17.52
CA VAL A 84 -11.67 -3.79 -17.28
C VAL A 84 -11.12 -2.55 -16.59
N LEU A 85 -10.32 -2.78 -15.55
CA LEU A 85 -9.46 -1.79 -14.92
C LEU A 85 -8.00 -2.09 -15.21
N ILE A 86 -7.26 -1.09 -15.71
CA ILE A 86 -5.82 -1.22 -15.98
C ILE A 86 -5.04 -0.50 -14.89
N VAL A 87 -4.27 -1.26 -14.10
CA VAL A 87 -3.43 -0.72 -13.02
C VAL A 87 -1.96 -0.80 -13.45
N TYR A 88 -1.36 0.34 -13.76
CA TYR A 88 0.06 0.44 -14.11
C TYR A 88 0.91 0.72 -12.86
N LEU A 89 1.81 -0.21 -12.51
CA LEU A 89 2.75 -0.09 -11.41
C LEU A 89 4.16 0.09 -11.95
N TYR A 90 4.79 1.18 -11.56
CA TYR A 90 6.15 1.53 -11.96
C TYR A 90 7.00 1.91 -10.76
N CYS A 91 8.31 1.84 -10.92
CA CYS A 91 9.33 2.37 -10.03
C CYS A 91 10.64 2.46 -10.83
N LYS A 92 11.71 2.93 -10.19
CA LYS A 92 13.05 2.91 -10.78
C LYS A 92 13.48 1.50 -11.15
N LEU A 93 14.24 1.38 -12.23
CA LEU A 93 14.74 0.09 -12.72
C LEU A 93 15.67 -0.56 -11.68
N GLU A 94 16.50 0.25 -11.03
CA GLU A 94 17.41 -0.16 -9.96
C GLU A 94 16.62 -0.81 -8.82
N THR A 95 15.50 -0.20 -8.43
CA THR A 95 14.61 -0.74 -7.40
C THR A 95 13.97 -2.06 -7.84
N CYS A 96 13.59 -2.20 -9.12
CA CYS A 96 13.10 -3.47 -9.65
C CYS A 96 14.16 -4.57 -9.57
N LEU A 97 15.42 -4.27 -9.95
CA LEU A 97 16.54 -5.21 -9.90
C LEU A 97 16.86 -5.62 -8.46
N GLU A 98 16.92 -4.67 -7.52
CA GLU A 98 17.12 -4.95 -6.09
C GLU A 98 16.02 -5.83 -5.50
N ARG A 99 14.75 -5.55 -5.83
CA ARG A 99 13.62 -6.37 -5.40
C ARG A 99 13.67 -7.76 -6.02
N ASN A 100 14.08 -7.87 -7.28
CA ASN A 100 14.22 -9.16 -7.97
C ASN A 100 15.33 -10.03 -7.36
N LYS A 101 16.44 -9.44 -6.91
CA LYS A 101 17.50 -10.18 -6.18
C LYS A 101 16.98 -10.87 -4.92
N LYS A 102 15.96 -10.27 -4.26
CA LYS A 102 15.31 -10.82 -3.06
C LYS A 102 14.17 -11.79 -3.38
N ARG A 103 13.75 -11.88 -4.66
CA ARG A 103 12.64 -12.72 -5.11
C ARG A 103 13.06 -14.19 -5.20
N ARG A 104 12.14 -15.11 -4.89
CA ARG A 104 12.33 -16.55 -5.12
C ARG A 104 11.17 -17.13 -5.95
N PRO A 105 11.42 -17.66 -7.17
CA PRO A 105 12.69 -17.56 -7.91
C PRO A 105 12.95 -16.13 -8.39
N SER A 106 14.22 -15.74 -8.45
CA SER A 106 14.62 -14.51 -9.13
C SER A 106 14.60 -14.71 -10.65
N LEU A 107 14.32 -13.65 -11.39
CA LEU A 107 14.46 -13.65 -12.83
C LEU A 107 15.88 -13.23 -13.22
N PRO A 108 16.44 -13.74 -14.33
CA PRO A 108 17.70 -13.21 -14.85
C PRO A 108 17.57 -11.70 -15.15
N GLU A 109 18.51 -10.87 -14.70
CA GLU A 109 18.42 -9.41 -14.84
C GLU A 109 18.24 -8.99 -16.31
N ARG A 110 18.89 -9.68 -17.25
CA ARG A 110 18.72 -9.47 -18.70
C ARG A 110 17.26 -9.48 -19.14
N VAL A 111 16.41 -10.31 -18.54
CA VAL A 111 14.98 -10.41 -18.86
C VAL A 111 14.26 -9.14 -18.42
N ILE A 112 14.64 -8.58 -17.26
CA ILE A 112 14.07 -7.34 -16.73
C ILE A 112 14.46 -6.16 -17.63
N TYR A 113 15.73 -6.09 -18.05
CA TYR A 113 16.19 -5.06 -19.01
C TYR A 113 15.44 -5.13 -20.34
N ILE A 114 15.29 -6.33 -20.92
CA ILE A 114 14.56 -6.53 -22.18
C ILE A 114 13.11 -6.08 -22.02
N ILE A 115 12.42 -6.55 -20.98
CA ILE A 115 11.03 -6.17 -20.73
C ILE A 115 10.90 -4.66 -20.52
N ASN A 116 11.81 -4.03 -19.76
CA ASN A 116 11.78 -2.59 -19.53
C ASN A 116 11.95 -1.78 -20.83
N ARG A 117 12.86 -2.21 -21.71
CA ARG A 117 13.09 -1.57 -23.01
C ARG A 117 11.91 -1.76 -23.96
N GLU A 118 11.31 -2.96 -23.96
CA GLU A 118 10.18 -3.30 -24.85
C GLU A 118 8.82 -2.90 -24.28
N MET A 119 8.75 -2.37 -23.05
CA MET A 119 7.48 -2.06 -22.42
C MET A 119 6.81 -0.87 -23.11
N GLU A 120 5.72 -1.16 -23.80
CA GLU A 120 4.75 -0.18 -24.27
C GLU A 120 3.89 0.23 -23.07
N LYS A 121 4.26 1.33 -22.42
CA LYS A 121 3.49 1.88 -21.29
C LYS A 121 2.02 2.05 -21.68
N PRO A 122 1.06 1.73 -20.80
CA PRO A 122 -0.35 1.96 -21.11
C PRO A 122 -0.59 3.47 -21.28
N GLU A 123 -1.23 3.86 -22.37
CA GLU A 123 -1.52 5.28 -22.67
C GLU A 123 -2.56 5.86 -21.71
N ASN A 124 -3.62 5.10 -21.44
CA ASN A 124 -4.74 5.51 -20.60
C ASN A 124 -5.05 4.46 -19.52
N PRO A 125 -4.14 4.22 -18.56
CA PRO A 125 -4.44 3.33 -17.46
C PRO A 125 -5.46 3.98 -16.52
N ASP A 126 -6.26 3.17 -15.83
CA ASP A 126 -7.13 3.68 -14.76
C ASP A 126 -6.31 4.19 -13.57
N PHE A 127 -5.11 3.64 -13.39
CA PHE A 127 -4.15 4.04 -12.36
C PHE A 127 -2.72 3.94 -12.87
N SER A 128 -1.92 4.95 -12.50
CA SER A 128 -0.46 4.93 -12.60
C SER A 128 0.10 5.11 -11.20
N ILE A 129 0.78 4.08 -10.68
CA ILE A 129 1.23 4.04 -9.28
C ILE A 129 2.76 3.91 -9.24
N ASN A 130 3.42 4.91 -8.65
CA ASN A 130 4.85 4.87 -8.36
C ASN A 130 5.13 4.10 -7.06
N THR A 131 5.59 2.86 -7.16
CA THR A 131 5.85 1.99 -6.00
C THR A 131 7.15 2.29 -5.25
N ASP A 132 7.90 3.32 -5.65
CA ASP A 132 8.97 3.89 -4.81
C ASP A 132 8.43 4.87 -3.76
N GLU A 133 7.30 5.49 -4.06
CA GLU A 133 6.72 6.58 -3.27
C GLU A 133 5.39 6.18 -2.62
N THR A 134 4.68 5.21 -3.21
CA THR A 134 3.38 4.74 -2.75
C THR A 134 3.53 3.43 -1.97
N GLN A 135 3.04 3.41 -0.74
CA GLN A 135 2.98 2.18 0.05
C GLN A 135 1.89 1.23 -0.49
N PRO A 136 2.03 -0.09 -0.31
CA PRO A 136 1.06 -1.05 -0.82
C PRO A 136 -0.39 -0.78 -0.40
N GLY A 137 -0.64 -0.46 0.88
CA GLY A 137 -1.98 -0.15 1.36
C GLY A 137 -2.62 1.06 0.67
N GLU A 138 -1.83 2.07 0.31
CA GLU A 138 -2.29 3.24 -0.43
C GLU A 138 -2.77 2.89 -1.83
N ALA A 139 -1.96 2.11 -2.55
CA ALA A 139 -2.32 1.61 -3.87
C ALA A 139 -3.64 0.82 -3.84
N ILE A 140 -3.84 -0.03 -2.82
CA ILE A 140 -5.08 -0.78 -2.63
C ILE A 140 -6.27 0.15 -2.42
N CYS A 141 -6.14 1.17 -1.57
CA CYS A 141 -7.20 2.14 -1.33
C CYS A 141 -7.61 2.88 -2.62
N GLN A 142 -6.63 3.32 -3.42
CA GLN A 142 -6.90 3.97 -4.70
C GLN A 142 -7.70 3.05 -5.62
N ILE A 143 -7.26 1.80 -5.78
CA ILE A 143 -7.91 0.80 -6.66
C ILE A 143 -9.35 0.53 -6.20
N LEU A 144 -9.57 0.24 -4.92
CA LEU A 144 -10.90 -0.02 -4.36
C LEU A 144 -11.86 1.18 -4.52
N ALA A 145 -11.35 2.41 -4.39
CA ALA A 145 -12.16 3.61 -4.58
C ALA A 145 -12.70 3.73 -6.01
N LYS A 146 -11.89 3.41 -7.04
CA LYS A 146 -12.36 3.43 -8.44
C LYS A 146 -13.34 2.31 -8.73
N ILE A 147 -13.09 1.11 -8.20
CA ILE A 147 -14.02 -0.03 -8.29
C ILE A 147 -15.42 0.39 -7.79
N ARG A 148 -15.48 1.17 -6.70
CA ARG A 148 -16.73 1.74 -6.19
C ARG A 148 -17.39 2.70 -7.17
N THR A 149 -16.64 3.65 -7.73
CA THR A 149 -17.22 4.66 -8.64
C THR A 149 -17.88 4.04 -9.86
N ARG A 150 -17.36 2.91 -10.38
CA ARG A 150 -17.97 2.18 -11.49
C ARG A 150 -19.20 1.34 -11.10
N LYS A 151 -19.42 1.05 -9.81
CA LYS A 151 -20.42 0.09 -9.30
C LYS A 151 -21.64 0.70 -8.60
N GLN A 152 -22.02 1.96 -8.82
CA GLN A 152 -23.15 2.56 -8.08
C GLN A 152 -24.46 1.74 -8.16
N ASN A 153 -24.72 0.92 -7.13
CA ASN A 153 -26.02 0.47 -6.66
C ASN A 153 -25.99 0.26 -5.12
N LYS A 154 -26.66 1.20 -4.44
CA LYS A 154 -27.22 1.33 -3.08
C LYS A 154 -26.60 0.70 -1.81
N HIS A 155 -25.79 -0.36 -1.81
CA HIS A 155 -25.28 -0.95 -0.55
C HIS A 155 -23.82 -0.63 -0.19
N PHE A 156 -23.02 -0.15 -1.13
CA PHE A 156 -21.56 0.00 -0.96
C PHE A 156 -21.10 1.44 -0.61
N SER A 157 -22.01 2.41 -0.61
CA SER A 157 -21.71 3.85 -0.54
C SER A 157 -21.29 4.34 0.84
N GLY A 158 -21.72 3.68 1.93
CA GLY A 158 -21.36 4.06 3.30
C GLY A 158 -19.90 3.75 3.65
N PHE A 159 -19.41 2.55 3.32
CA PHE A 159 -18.10 2.06 3.77
C PHE A 159 -16.91 2.77 3.10
N ALA A 160 -16.96 3.00 1.80
CA ALA A 160 -15.87 3.72 1.13
C ALA A 160 -15.92 5.24 1.36
N ARG A 161 -17.03 5.79 1.88
CA ARG A 161 -17.06 7.17 2.42
C ARG A 161 -16.29 7.21 3.75
N GLN A 162 -16.33 6.14 4.55
CA GLN A 162 -15.50 5.94 5.72
C GLN A 162 -14.01 5.77 5.35
N ILE A 163 -13.67 4.94 4.37
CA ILE A 163 -12.27 4.73 3.93
C ILE A 163 -11.65 6.00 3.34
N VAL A 164 -12.39 6.77 2.52
CA VAL A 164 -11.91 8.05 1.97
C VAL A 164 -11.80 9.14 3.05
N LYS A 165 -12.68 9.21 4.06
CA LYS A 165 -12.51 10.13 5.20
C LYS A 165 -11.26 9.78 6.04
N ASN A 166 -10.92 8.49 6.14
CA ASN A 166 -9.74 7.97 6.84
C ASN A 166 -8.42 8.13 6.06
N TYR A 167 -8.50 8.38 4.75
CA TYR A 167 -7.35 8.60 3.87
C TYR A 167 -7.17 10.08 3.49
N VAL A 168 -8.22 10.92 3.53
CA VAL A 168 -8.19 12.35 3.14
C VAL A 168 -7.76 13.27 4.28
N SER A 169 -7.78 12.82 5.54
CA SER A 169 -7.07 13.51 6.62
C SER A 169 -5.56 13.57 6.41
N ARG A 170 -5.05 12.79 5.45
CA ARG A 170 -3.66 12.65 5.07
C ARG A 170 -3.21 13.74 4.09
N GLY A 171 -2.79 14.87 4.63
CA GLY A 171 -1.35 15.09 4.88
C GLY A 171 -0.63 13.93 5.60
N ARG A 172 -0.84 12.69 5.14
CA ARG A 172 -0.40 11.42 5.74
C ARG A 172 -0.87 11.01 7.17
N TRP A 173 -2.08 11.34 7.67
CA TRP A 173 -2.72 10.92 8.96
C TRP A 173 -3.80 9.76 9.01
N THR A 174 -3.59 8.65 9.73
CA THR A 174 -4.65 7.65 10.02
C THR A 174 -5.73 8.21 10.97
N PRO A 175 -6.92 7.58 11.11
CA PRO A 175 -7.90 7.98 12.13
C PRO A 175 -7.35 7.95 13.56
N GLU A 176 -6.49 6.97 13.85
CA GLU A 176 -5.82 6.84 15.13
C GLU A 176 -4.81 7.98 15.35
N GLU A 177 -4.02 8.30 14.33
CA GLU A 177 -3.10 9.44 14.36
C GLU A 177 -3.85 10.78 14.45
N LEU A 178 -4.99 10.94 13.79
CA LEU A 178 -5.83 12.14 13.94
C LEU A 178 -6.30 12.32 15.39
N LYS A 179 -6.68 11.22 16.06
CA LYS A 179 -7.10 11.28 17.45
C LYS A 179 -5.95 11.73 18.35
N VAL A 180 -4.76 11.17 18.14
CA VAL A 180 -3.54 11.60 18.85
C VAL A 180 -3.25 13.08 18.59
N ARG A 181 -3.27 13.52 17.32
CA ARG A 181 -3.06 14.92 16.94
C ARG A 181 -4.02 15.86 17.67
N ASN A 182 -5.31 15.53 17.70
CA ASN A 182 -6.31 16.36 18.36
C ASN A 182 -6.08 16.44 19.87
N CYS A 183 -5.69 15.34 20.51
CA CYS A 183 -5.28 15.34 21.90
C CYS A 183 -4.05 16.23 22.13
N LEU A 184 -3.01 16.12 21.30
CA LEU A 184 -1.81 16.95 21.41
C LEU A 184 -2.12 18.45 21.28
N ILE A 185 -2.96 18.82 20.31
CA ILE A 185 -3.43 20.21 20.13
C ILE A 185 -4.21 20.68 21.36
N SER A 186 -5.10 19.84 21.91
CA SER A 186 -5.86 20.18 23.12
C SER A 186 -4.99 20.36 24.37
N LEU A 187 -3.81 19.75 24.39
CA LEU A 187 -2.80 19.92 25.45
C LEU A 187 -1.93 21.17 25.24
N GLY A 188 -2.13 21.90 24.14
CA GLY A 188 -1.42 23.14 23.83
C GLY A 188 -0.22 22.98 22.89
N TYR A 189 0.07 21.78 22.40
CA TYR A 189 1.16 21.58 21.44
C TYR A 189 0.78 22.01 20.03
N GLN A 190 1.70 22.67 19.34
CA GLN A 190 1.49 23.18 17.99
C GLN A 190 2.15 22.27 16.94
N PHE A 191 1.38 21.88 15.91
CA PHE A 191 1.88 21.09 14.78
C PHE A 191 2.88 21.92 13.96
N GLU A 192 3.95 21.27 13.46
CA GLU A 192 5.08 21.88 12.74
C GLU A 192 5.94 22.88 13.54
N LYS A 193 5.68 23.00 14.84
CA LYS A 193 6.48 23.81 15.76
C LYS A 193 6.98 23.00 16.94
N ASP A 194 6.07 22.36 17.65
CA ASP A 194 6.37 21.52 18.81
C ASP A 194 6.49 20.05 18.41
N PHE A 195 5.66 19.61 17.45
CA PHE A 195 5.69 18.25 16.93
C PHE A 195 5.48 18.14 15.42
N PHE A 196 6.07 17.10 14.86
CA PHE A 196 6.09 16.80 13.42
C PHE A 196 5.54 15.41 13.17
N HIS A 197 4.92 15.22 12.00
CA HIS A 197 4.31 13.95 11.59
C HIS A 197 5.07 13.33 10.43
N ASN A 198 5.14 11.99 10.39
CA ASN A 198 5.95 11.26 9.41
C ASN A 198 7.39 11.78 9.32
N PHE A 199 8.04 11.96 10.47
CA PHE A 199 9.42 12.43 10.50
C PHE A 199 10.37 11.28 10.10
N LYS A 200 11.38 11.59 9.28
CA LYS A 200 12.30 10.58 8.74
C LYS A 200 13.64 10.63 9.48
N VAL A 201 14.02 9.52 10.12
CA VAL A 201 15.31 9.37 10.78
C VAL A 201 16.21 8.40 10.02
N LYS A 202 17.47 8.77 9.80
CA LYS A 202 18.45 7.96 9.06
C LYS A 202 19.04 6.87 9.96
N GLN A 203 19.23 5.68 9.41
CA GLN A 203 19.93 4.55 10.04
C GLN A 203 20.95 3.96 9.06
N PRO A 204 21.92 3.13 9.50
CA PRO A 204 22.96 2.58 8.61
C PRO A 204 22.41 1.83 7.39
N SER A 205 21.27 1.15 7.54
CA SER A 205 20.62 0.38 6.48
C SER A 205 19.49 1.12 5.73
N GLY A 206 19.34 2.43 5.95
CA GLY A 206 18.30 3.25 5.31
C GLY A 206 17.69 4.29 6.24
N TYR A 207 16.39 4.16 6.53
CA TYR A 207 15.67 5.11 7.39
C TYR A 207 14.51 4.44 8.14
N PHE A 208 14.05 5.09 9.20
CA PHE A 208 12.77 4.84 9.86
C PHE A 208 11.86 6.06 9.72
N TRP A 209 10.55 5.83 9.63
CA TRP A 209 9.53 6.86 9.73
C TRP A 209 8.99 6.87 11.15
N LEU A 210 8.77 8.05 11.72
CA LEU A 210 8.21 8.27 13.05
C LEU A 210 6.82 8.88 12.90
N ASP A 211 5.84 8.37 13.63
CA ASP A 211 4.47 8.87 13.52
C ASP A 211 4.37 10.29 14.08
N PHE A 212 4.89 10.53 15.29
CA PHE A 212 5.00 11.87 15.88
C PHE A 212 6.38 12.08 16.48
N PHE A 213 7.02 13.20 16.15
CA PHE A 213 8.33 13.57 16.68
C PHE A 213 8.31 14.95 17.33
N PHE A 214 8.79 15.04 18.57
CA PHE A 214 8.94 16.27 19.35
C PHE A 214 10.43 16.56 19.56
N PRO A 215 11.05 17.46 18.78
CA PRO A 215 12.49 17.68 18.83
C PRO A 215 12.97 18.19 20.19
N ARG A 216 12.21 19.11 20.81
CA ARG A 216 12.59 19.74 22.08
C ARG A 216 12.53 18.79 23.27
N LEU A 217 11.68 17.77 23.19
CA LEU A 217 11.48 16.79 24.26
C LEU A 217 12.25 15.49 24.01
N ASN A 218 12.95 15.40 22.87
CA ASN A 218 13.56 14.17 22.35
C ASN A 218 12.59 12.97 22.38
N LEU A 219 11.32 13.23 22.06
CA LEU A 219 10.21 12.32 22.26
C LEU A 219 9.62 11.86 20.92
N VAL A 220 9.31 10.57 20.85
CA VAL A 220 8.59 9.94 19.75
C VAL A 220 7.32 9.29 20.28
N ILE A 221 6.20 9.51 19.60
CA ILE A 221 4.96 8.76 19.85
C ILE A 221 4.70 7.89 18.63
N GLU A 222 4.59 6.58 18.86
CA GLU A 222 4.33 5.56 17.85
C GLU A 222 2.91 5.02 18.01
N VAL A 223 2.13 5.00 16.91
CA VAL A 223 0.76 4.53 16.87
C VAL A 223 0.74 3.16 16.20
N ASN A 224 0.73 2.10 17.00
CA ASN A 224 0.89 0.72 16.53
C ASN A 224 -0.35 0.24 15.75
N SER A 225 -0.37 0.46 14.43
CA SER A 225 -1.51 0.09 13.56
C SER A 225 -1.62 -1.42 13.29
N PHE A 226 -2.84 -1.90 13.05
CA PHE A 226 -3.14 -3.31 12.74
C PHE A 226 -2.27 -3.89 11.60
N TRP A 227 -1.78 -3.04 10.69
CA TRP A 227 -0.98 -3.38 9.50
C TRP A 227 0.41 -3.94 9.81
N HIS A 228 0.92 -3.76 11.03
CA HIS A 228 2.20 -4.31 11.48
C HIS A 228 2.21 -5.86 11.57
N ARG A 229 1.05 -6.52 11.48
CA ARG A 229 0.97 -7.99 11.53
C ARG A 229 1.18 -8.69 10.19
N LEU A 230 1.11 -7.98 9.07
CA LEU A 230 1.00 -8.60 7.74
C LEU A 230 2.28 -8.59 6.89
N GLY A 231 3.40 -8.02 7.37
CA GLY A 231 4.67 -8.10 6.62
C GLY A 231 5.91 -7.70 7.41
N GLY A 232 6.69 -8.68 7.87
CA GLY A 232 8.01 -8.49 8.51
C GLY A 232 8.01 -7.74 9.84
N GLY A 233 6.83 -7.51 10.43
CA GLY A 233 6.57 -6.50 11.45
C GLY A 233 7.32 -6.62 12.77
N PRO A 234 7.33 -7.78 13.46
CA PRO A 234 7.86 -7.83 14.84
C PRO A 234 9.35 -7.47 14.91
N GLU A 235 10.14 -7.96 13.96
CA GLU A 235 11.61 -7.80 13.98
C GLU A 235 12.06 -6.41 13.51
N ARG A 236 11.29 -5.78 12.61
CA ARG A 236 11.58 -4.40 12.18
C ARG A 236 11.18 -3.41 13.26
N ASP A 237 10.05 -3.62 13.92
CA ASP A 237 9.56 -2.74 14.99
C ASP A 237 10.46 -2.86 16.22
N LYS A 238 10.87 -4.08 16.59
CA LYS A 238 11.88 -4.30 17.64
C LYS A 238 13.19 -3.57 17.33
N ARG A 239 13.70 -3.65 16.09
CA ARG A 239 14.91 -2.92 15.67
C ARG A 239 14.72 -1.40 15.70
N LYS A 240 13.54 -0.90 15.32
CA LYS A 240 13.21 0.52 15.38
C LYS A 240 13.21 1.02 16.82
N LEU A 241 12.55 0.31 17.74
CA LEU A 241 12.51 0.67 19.16
C LEU A 241 13.90 0.62 19.80
N LEU A 242 14.68 -0.43 19.51
CA LEU A 242 16.08 -0.53 19.97
C LEU A 242 16.93 0.63 19.43
N PHE A 243 16.80 0.95 18.15
CA PHE A 243 17.50 2.07 17.52
C PHE A 243 17.13 3.42 18.17
N LEU A 244 15.84 3.65 18.42
CA LEU A 244 15.38 4.90 19.04
C LEU A 244 15.90 5.03 20.48
N ARG A 245 15.86 3.95 21.25
CA ARG A 245 16.37 3.93 22.64
C ARG A 245 17.90 4.10 22.69
N ASP A 246 18.63 3.45 21.79
CA ASP A 246 20.10 3.63 21.65
C ASP A 246 20.47 5.09 21.33
N LYS A 247 19.62 5.77 20.54
CA LYS A 247 19.77 7.21 20.24
C LYS A 247 19.22 8.14 21.34
N GLY A 248 18.79 7.60 22.47
CA GLY A 248 18.32 8.34 23.62
C GLY A 248 16.92 8.95 23.46
N PHE A 249 16.16 8.55 22.44
CA PHE A 249 14.78 9.01 22.29
C PHE A 249 13.89 8.40 23.38
N LYS A 250 13.05 9.22 23.98
CA LYS A 250 11.90 8.79 24.77
C LYS A 250 10.83 8.28 23.79
N VAL A 251 10.28 7.09 24.02
CA VAL A 251 9.30 6.48 23.10
C VAL A 251 8.02 6.12 23.85
N VAL A 252 6.90 6.69 23.41
CA VAL A 252 5.54 6.33 23.86
C VAL A 252 4.93 5.44 22.78
N GLU A 253 4.54 4.23 23.13
CA GLU A 253 3.82 3.33 22.22
C GLU A 253 2.34 3.31 22.55
N LEU A 254 1.51 3.75 21.61
CA LEU A 254 0.05 3.72 21.73
C LEU A 254 -0.51 2.53 20.97
N ASN A 255 -1.15 1.61 21.70
CA ASN A 255 -1.79 0.45 21.08
C ASN A 255 -3.13 0.82 20.45
N VAL A 256 -3.33 0.46 19.18
CA VAL A 256 -4.61 0.72 18.49
C VAL A 256 -5.80 0.05 19.16
N LYS A 257 -5.61 -1.05 19.90
CA LYS A 257 -6.69 -1.64 20.69
C LYS A 257 -7.26 -0.67 21.73
N ASP A 258 -6.45 0.20 22.30
CA ASP A 258 -6.85 1.12 23.38
C ASP A 258 -7.07 2.56 22.89
N ILE A 259 -6.79 2.83 21.61
CA ILE A 259 -6.90 4.17 21.02
C ILE A 259 -8.31 4.76 21.12
N HIS A 260 -9.35 3.91 21.13
CA HIS A 260 -10.74 4.35 21.29
C HIS A 260 -11.00 4.96 22.68
N LYS A 261 -10.22 4.58 23.71
CA LYS A 261 -10.27 5.14 25.07
C LYS A 261 -9.36 6.36 25.26
N LEU A 262 -8.49 6.66 24.28
CA LEU A 262 -7.57 7.80 24.37
C LEU A 262 -8.34 9.12 24.56
N SER A 263 -7.96 9.89 25.57
CA SER A 263 -8.39 11.27 25.83
C SER A 263 -7.16 12.14 26.04
N SER A 264 -7.34 13.47 26.11
CA SER A 264 -6.27 14.41 26.46
C SER A 264 -5.64 14.09 27.82
N ASP A 265 -6.44 13.72 28.82
CA ASP A 265 -5.95 13.41 30.18
C ASP A 265 -5.15 12.11 30.22
N VAL A 266 -5.61 11.07 29.49
CA VAL A 266 -4.88 9.80 29.37
C VAL A 266 -3.55 10.04 28.67
N LEU A 267 -3.54 10.79 27.55
CA LEU A 267 -2.31 11.12 26.85
C LEU A 267 -1.35 11.95 27.73
N LYS A 268 -1.89 12.92 28.48
CA LYS A 268 -1.10 13.75 29.42
C LYS A 268 -0.45 12.90 30.51
N ALA A 269 -1.16 11.93 31.08
CA ALA A 269 -0.60 11.03 32.09
C ALA A 269 0.56 10.19 31.52
N SER A 270 0.39 9.59 30.34
CA SER A 270 1.44 8.82 29.67
C SER A 270 2.66 9.67 29.31
N LEU A 271 2.44 10.93 28.89
CA LEU A 271 3.53 11.86 28.63
C LEU A 271 4.25 12.26 29.92
N LYS A 272 3.52 12.49 31.02
CA LYS A 272 4.09 12.88 32.31
C LYS A 272 5.02 11.80 32.86
N GLU A 273 4.58 10.54 32.86
CA GLU A 273 5.38 9.39 33.30
C GLU A 273 6.71 9.30 32.56
N ILE A 274 6.72 9.49 31.24
CA ILE A 274 7.93 9.38 30.42
C ILE A 274 8.80 10.65 30.46
N LEU A 275 8.22 11.82 30.71
CA LEU A 275 8.97 13.08 30.76
C LEU A 275 9.62 13.33 32.12
N GLU A 276 9.04 12.82 33.21
CA GLU A 276 9.55 12.94 34.58
C GLU A 276 10.60 11.87 34.95
N HIS A 277 10.76 10.85 34.10
CA HIS A 277 11.82 9.83 34.16
C HIS A 277 12.86 10.01 33.05
#